data_AF-A0A7J6VUB4-F1
#
_entry.id   AF-A0A7J6VUB4-F1
#
_cell.length_a   1.000
_cell.length_b   1.000
_cell.length_c   1.000
_cell.angle_alpha   90.00
_cell.angle_beta   90.00
_cell.angle_gamma   90.00
#
_symmetry.space_group_name_H-M   'P 1'
#
loop_
_entity.id
_entity.type
_entity.pdbx_description
1 polymer ?
#
loop_
_entity_poly.entity_id
_entity_poly.type
_entity_poly.pdbx_seq_one_letter_code
_entity_poly.pdbx_strand_id
1 'polypeptide(L)' 'MALAGHSIFKYNIKNGLSGSLQYQDQYQYVINNDHFNFNIKIDLRFTMITSIPIFRGNAPT' A
#
# COMPACT_ATOMS: atom_id res chain seq x y z
N MET A 1 -15.74 -21.68 -4.40
CA MET A 1 -14.64 -20.70 -4.50
C MET A 1 -14.53 -19.99 -3.16
N ALA A 2 -13.35 -20.01 -2.53
CA ALA A 2 -13.09 -19.28 -1.29
C ALA A 2 -12.06 -18.19 -1.57
N LEU A 3 -12.38 -16.94 -1.23
CA LEU A 3 -11.48 -15.80 -1.31
C LEU A 3 -10.95 -15.50 0.10
N ALA A 4 -9.66 -15.68 0.31
CA ALA A 4 -8.98 -15.20 1.51
C ALA A 4 -8.06 -14.05 1.10
N GLY A 5 -8.39 -12.84 1.56
CA GLY A 5 -7.59 -11.64 1.36
C GLY A 5 -7.10 -11.10 2.70
N HIS A 6 -5.84 -10.64 2.75
CA HIS A 6 -5.28 -9.99 3.93
C HIS A 6 -4.62 -8.66 3.50
N SER A 7 -5.20 -7.55 3.98
CA SER A 7 -4.74 -6.19 3.66
C SER A 7 -4.03 -5.58 4.88
N ILE A 8 -2.82 -5.05 4.68
CA ILE A 8 -2.03 -4.41 5.74
C ILE A 8 -1.83 -2.94 5.40
N PHE A 9 -2.29 -2.05 6.30
CA PHE A 9 -2.07 -0.61 6.20
C PHE A 9 -0.99 -0.18 7.20
N LYS A 10 0.10 0.43 6.71
CA LYS A 10 1.14 1.03 7.56
C LYS A 10 1.24 2.52 7.24
N TYR A 11 0.98 3.35 8.25
CA TYR A 11 1.21 4.79 8.20
C TYR A 11 2.44 5.15 9.03
N ASN A 12 3.36 5.93 8.46
CA ASN A 12 4.47 6.51 9.20
C ASN A 12 4.49 8.03 8.98
N ILE A 13 4.09 8.76 10.03
CA ILE A 13 4.12 10.22 10.03
C ILE A 13 5.36 10.63 10.84
N LYS A 14 6.44 11.00 10.14
CA LYS A 14 7.58 11.67 10.77
C LYS A 14 7.28 13.17 10.80
N ASN A 15 7.10 13.72 12.00
CA ASN A 15 7.02 15.16 12.24
C ASN A 15 8.15 15.87 11.48
N GLY A 16 7.80 16.69 10.50
CA GLY A 16 8.77 17.51 9.79
C GLY A 16 8.40 17.86 8.36
N LEU A 17 8.64 16.97 7.39
CA LEU A 17 8.80 17.39 5.99
C LEU A 17 8.35 16.38 4.94
N SER A 18 8.02 15.16 5.33
CA SER A 18 7.45 14.16 4.44
C SER A 18 6.76 13.03 5.20
N GLY A 19 5.63 12.59 4.66
CA GLY A 19 4.89 11.41 5.13
C GLY A 19 4.86 10.34 4.05
N SER A 20 5.00 9.07 4.44
CA SER A 20 4.81 7.93 3.53
C SER A 20 3.64 7.06 3.98
N LEU A 21 2.75 6.77 3.04
CA LEU A 21 1.68 5.79 3.21
C LEU A 21 2.03 4.57 2.36
N GLN A 22 2.13 3.42 3.00
CA GLN A 22 2.35 2.14 2.32
C GLN A 22 1.10 1.28 2.43
N TYR A 23 0.61 0.83 1.27
CA TYR A 23 -0.48 -0.12 1.16
C TYR A 23 0.03 -1.41 0.51
N GLN A 24 -0.24 -2.53 1.16
CA GLN A 24 0.03 -3.85 0.61
C GLN A 24 -1.18 -4.75 0.80
N ASP A 25 -1.53 -5.45 -0.27
CA ASP A 25 -2.65 -6.37 -0.28
C ASP A 25 -2.29 -7.65 -1.01
N GLN A 26 -2.73 -8.78 -0.46
CA GLN A 26 -2.47 -10.09 -1.03
C GLN A 26 -3.77 -10.86 -1.18
N TYR A 27 -4.00 -11.31 -2.41
CA TYR A 27 -5.15 -12.13 -2.77
C TYR A 27 -4.68 -13.50 -3.21
N GLN A 28 -5.38 -14.53 -2.72
CA GLN A 28 -5.18 -15.89 -3.14
C GLN A 28 -6.50 -16.50 -3.61
N TYR A 29 -6.49 -17.06 -4.82
CA TYR A 29 -7.60 -17.79 -5.40
C TYR A 29 -7.17 -19.24 -5.63
N VAL A 30 -7.94 -20.16 -5.05
CA VAL A 30 -7.79 -21.60 -5.29
C VAL A 30 -9.00 -22.06 -6.09
N ILE A 31 -8.74 -22.57 -7.28
CA ILE A 31 -9.76 -23.15 -8.16
C ILE A 31 -9.43 -24.63 -8.28
N ASN A 32 -10.22 -25.45 -7.61
CA ASN A 32 -10.16 -26.91 -7.72
C ASN A 32 -11.32 -27.37 -8.59
N ASN A 33 -11.01 -28.20 -9.58
CA ASN A 33 -11.97 -29.00 -10.30
C ASN A 33 -11.44 -30.44 -10.40
N ASP A 34 -12.28 -31.39 -10.80
CA ASP A 34 -11.95 -32.83 -10.73
C ASP A 34 -10.66 -33.21 -11.46
N HIS A 35 -10.26 -32.43 -12.48
CA HIS A 35 -9.11 -32.73 -13.35
C HIS A 35 -7.95 -31.73 -13.20
N PHE A 36 -8.16 -30.57 -12.56
CA PHE A 36 -7.14 -29.52 -12.48
C PHE A 36 -7.23 -28.72 -11.19
N ASN A 37 -6.07 -28.32 -10.70
CA ASN A 37 -5.92 -27.39 -9.58
C ASN A 37 -5.15 -26.16 -10.05
N PHE A 38 -5.78 -24.99 -9.97
CA PHE A 38 -5.16 -23.70 -10.24
C PHE A 38 -5.05 -22.90 -8.94
N ASN A 39 -3.84 -22.43 -8.66
CA ASN A 39 -3.55 -21.53 -7.55
C ASN A 39 -3.06 -20.20 -8.13
N ILE A 40 -3.85 -19.15 -7.96
CA ILE A 40 -3.56 -17.82 -8.47
C ILE A 40 -3.27 -16.90 -7.28
N LYS A 41 -2.09 -16.28 -7.29
CA LYS A 41 -1.66 -15.32 -6.27
C LYS A 41 -1.47 -13.94 -6.91
N ILE A 42 -2.10 -12.92 -6.32
CA ILE A 42 -1.98 -11.52 -6.74
C ILE A 42 -1.44 -10.72 -5.55
N ASP A 43 -0.36 -9.97 -5.77
CA ASP A 43 0.27 -9.09 -4.76
C ASP A 43 0.20 -7.65 -5.29
N LEU A 44 -0.56 -6.79 -4.61
CA LEU A 44 -0.74 -5.38 -4.96
C LEU A 44 0.01 -4.51 -3.95
N ARG A 45 0.84 -3.59 -4.46
CA ARG A 45 1.69 -2.72 -3.62
C ARG A 45 1.65 -1.29 -4.11
N PHE A 46 1.36 -0.37 -3.20
CA PHE A 46 1.31 1.06 -3.48
C PHE A 46 2.07 1.83 -2.41
N THR A 47 2.84 2.83 -2.85
CA THR A 47 3.52 3.79 -1.97
C THR A 47 3.13 5.19 -2.38
N MET A 48 2.53 5.94 -1.45
CA MET A 48 2.27 7.36 -1.62
C MET A 48 3.25 8.16 -0.78
N ILE A 49 3.94 9.10 -1.41
CA ILE A 49 4.89 10.00 -0.76
C ILE A 49 4.29 11.39 -0.81
N THR A 50 4.17 12.03 0.35
CA THR A 50 3.77 13.43 0.47
C THR A 50 4.96 14.24 0.96
N SER A 51 5.23 15.36 0.32
CA SER A 51 6.21 16.35 0.78
C SER A 51 5.51 17.69 0.96
N ILE A 52 5.78 18.35 2.09
CA ILE A 52 5.27 19.69 2.35
C ILE A 52 6.39 20.67 1.98
N PRO A 53 6.22 21.54 0.98
CA PRO A 53 7.23 22.54 0.65
C PRO A 53 7.37 23.55 1.80
N ILE A 54 8.60 23.80 2.27
CA ILE A 54 8.88 24.85 3.24
C ILE A 54 8.97 26.18 2.49
N PHE A 55 8.00 27.07 2.69
CA PHE A 55 8.13 28.45 2.25
C PHE A 55 8.88 29.24 3.33
N ARG A 56 10.15 29.58 3.09
CA ARG A 56 10.85 30.59 3.89
C ARG A 56 10.29 31.96 3.50
N GLY A 57 9.42 32.51 4.34
CA GLY A 57 9.04 33.92 4.24
C GLY A 57 10.26 34.77 4.62
N ASN A 58 10.77 35.56 3.68
CA ASN A 58 11.69 36.64 4.02
C ASN A 58 10.88 37.66 4.82
N ALA A 59 11.18 37.83 6.11
CA ALA A 59 10.62 38.92 6.88
C ALA A 59 11.04 40.24 6.22
N PRO A 60 10.12 41.17 5.94
CA PRO A 60 10.49 42.47 5.42
C PRO A 60 11.29 43.21 6.52
N THR A 61 12.51 43.62 6.19
CA THR A 61 13.40 44.46 7.00
C THR A 61 12.91 45.89 7.06
#